data_AF-A0A7X0XBF1-F1
#
_entry.id   AF-A0A7X0XBF1-F1
#
_cell.length_a   1.000
_cell.length_b   1.000
_cell.length_c   1.000
_cell.angle_alpha   90.00
_cell.angle_beta   90.00
_cell.angle_gamma   90.00
#
_symmetry.space_group_name_H-M   'P 1'
#
loop_
_entity.id
_entity.type
_entity.pdbx_description
1 polymer ?
#
loop_
_entity_poly.entity_id
_entity_poly.type
_entity_poly.pdbx_seq_one_letter_code
_entity_poly.pdbx_strand_id
1 'polypeptide(L)'
;MFAVITLFILGIVLGIALISAAFLSFPFEVSVNIFTWKTTGDVILTALWGISGVVAIWTLFGSFSKIKRRKRGWIQHILLLYNQTVFVATLIPLFVLGAPTTVSGVQRVIDNTYLFYYLTAAFLSAGFLCTLFAIQDAIEKSNWWVFIASIPYIMTGWMVSREYGAYNHFVKSEAFRFDEVVPKLKEQGVTALVWNETWFHLFAILLLILVLLLGGILVAITWEKTASWRQGKEKV
;
A
#
# COMPACT_ATOMS: atom_id res chain seq x y z
N MET A 1 23.71 -26.82 -14.05
CA MET A 1 22.59 -25.88 -14.33
C MET A 1 21.52 -25.93 -13.25
N PHE A 2 20.95 -27.10 -12.93
CA PHE A 2 20.00 -27.24 -11.81
C PHE A 2 20.62 -26.78 -10.47
N ALA A 3 21.81 -27.25 -10.12
CA ALA A 3 22.52 -26.84 -8.90
C ALA A 3 22.79 -25.33 -8.78
N VAL A 4 23.02 -24.62 -9.89
CA VAL A 4 23.28 -23.16 -9.90
C VAL A 4 22.00 -22.39 -9.64
N ILE A 5 20.88 -22.83 -10.24
CA ILE A 5 19.55 -22.25 -9.99
C ILE A 5 19.12 -22.53 -8.55
N THR A 6 19.36 -23.75 -8.04
CA THR A 6 19.07 -24.12 -6.65
C THR A 6 19.87 -23.27 -5.67
N LEU A 7 21.18 -23.09 -5.88
CA LEU A 7 22.04 -22.22 -5.04
C LEU A 7 21.60 -20.76 -5.08
N PHE A 8 21.17 -20.26 -6.23
CA PHE A 8 20.67 -18.90 -6.37
C PHE A 8 19.33 -18.69 -5.63
N ILE A 9 18.40 -19.64 -5.75
CA ILE A 9 17.14 -19.63 -4.99
C ILE A 9 17.43 -19.74 -3.48
N LEU A 10 18.33 -20.64 -3.07
CA LEU A 10 18.74 -20.78 -1.67
C LEU A 10 19.32 -19.47 -1.13
N GLY A 11 20.16 -18.78 -1.92
CA GLY A 11 20.75 -17.49 -1.55
C GLY A 11 19.70 -16.38 -1.39
N ILE A 12 18.68 -16.34 -2.26
CA ILE A 12 17.56 -15.40 -2.12
C ILE A 12 16.73 -15.72 -0.87
N VAL A 13 16.41 -17.00 -0.64
CA VAL A 13 15.62 -17.42 0.54
C VAL A 13 16.37 -17.16 1.84
N LEU A 14 17.67 -17.46 1.90
CA LEU A 14 18.55 -17.14 3.04
C LEU A 14 18.68 -15.63 3.24
N GLY A 15 18.80 -14.86 2.16
CA GLY A 15 18.85 -13.40 2.22
C GLY A 15 17.55 -12.80 2.78
N ILE A 16 16.39 -13.28 2.30
CA ILE A 16 15.08 -12.87 2.82
C ILE A 16 14.95 -13.28 4.29
N ALA A 17 15.36 -14.50 4.66
CA ALA A 17 15.30 -14.98 6.03
C ALA A 17 16.21 -14.16 6.97
N LEU A 18 17.43 -13.83 6.55
CA LEU A 18 18.38 -13.01 7.32
C LEU A 18 17.90 -11.56 7.45
N ILE A 19 17.38 -10.96 6.37
CA ILE A 19 16.81 -9.61 6.42
C ILE A 19 15.57 -9.63 7.32
N SER A 20 14.69 -10.62 7.19
CA SER A 20 13.50 -10.75 8.04
C SER A 20 13.86 -10.96 9.50
N ALA A 21 14.88 -11.79 9.80
CA ALA A 21 15.38 -12.01 11.16
C ALA A 21 16.05 -10.74 11.74
N ALA A 22 16.79 -9.99 10.93
CA ALA A 22 17.36 -8.71 11.32
C ALA A 22 16.27 -7.67 11.59
N PHE A 23 15.22 -7.63 10.77
CA PHE A 23 14.05 -6.77 10.99
C PHE A 23 13.23 -7.18 12.23
N LEU A 24 13.14 -8.48 12.53
CA LEU A 24 12.46 -9.01 13.72
C LEU A 24 13.25 -8.75 15.03
N SER A 25 14.57 -8.58 14.94
CA SER A 25 15.45 -8.32 16.09
C SER A 25 15.78 -6.84 16.29
N PHE A 26 15.42 -5.98 15.33
CA PHE A 26 15.52 -4.53 15.48
C PHE A 26 14.27 -4.02 16.21
N PRO A 27 14.39 -3.31 17.34
CA PRO A 27 13.25 -2.72 18.02
C PRO A 27 12.70 -1.58 17.15
N PHE A 28 11.78 -1.91 16.24
CA PHE A 28 11.03 -0.95 15.45
C PHE A 28 10.00 -0.28 16.35
N GLU A 29 10.44 0.70 17.14
CA GLU A 29 9.50 1.64 17.73
C GLU A 29 8.93 2.49 16.59
N VAL A 30 7.60 2.47 16.43
CA VAL A 30 6.88 3.27 15.44
C VAL A 30 5.93 4.16 16.20
N SER A 31 6.05 5.47 15.97
CA SER A 31 5.12 6.42 16.55
C SER A 31 3.74 6.26 15.92
N VAL A 32 2.71 6.64 16.67
CA VAL A 32 1.34 6.80 16.15
C VAL A 32 1.31 7.64 14.87
N ASN A 33 2.17 8.66 14.77
CA ASN A 33 2.31 9.44 13.55
C ASN A 33 3.71 9.30 12.99
N ILE A 34 3.84 8.46 11.95
CA ILE A 34 5.10 8.21 11.25
C ILE A 34 5.69 9.49 10.63
N PHE A 35 4.90 10.53 10.39
CA PHE A 35 5.38 11.81 9.84
C PHE A 35 6.01 12.73 10.90
N THR A 36 6.05 12.31 12.17
CA THR A 36 6.76 13.06 13.23
C THR A 36 8.26 12.77 13.29
N TRP A 37 8.71 11.70 12.61
CA TRP A 37 10.12 11.30 12.52
C TRP A 37 10.82 11.18 13.88
N LYS A 38 10.08 10.79 14.92
CA LYS A 38 10.61 10.66 16.29
C LYS A 38 11.46 9.41 16.44
N THR A 39 11.09 8.35 15.74
CA THR A 39 11.81 7.08 15.78
C THR A 39 12.47 6.77 14.44
N THR A 40 13.45 5.86 14.45
CA THR A 40 14.03 5.32 13.20
C THR A 40 12.96 4.64 12.34
N GLY A 41 11.97 4.00 12.97
CA GLY A 41 10.83 3.39 12.28
C GLY A 41 10.01 4.40 11.50
N ASP A 42 9.71 5.55 12.10
CA ASP A 42 8.98 6.66 11.46
C ASP A 42 9.69 7.16 10.19
N VAL A 43 11.01 7.31 10.26
CA VAL A 43 11.85 7.75 9.13
C VAL A 43 11.80 6.73 8.00
N ILE A 44 11.98 5.45 8.30
CA ILE A 44 11.97 4.38 7.30
C ILE A 44 10.59 4.28 6.63
N LEU A 45 9.52 4.29 7.42
CA LEU A 45 8.15 4.19 6.89
C LEU A 45 7.78 5.41 6.04
N THR A 46 8.15 6.62 6.46
CA THR A 46 7.95 7.84 5.66
C THR A 46 8.75 7.79 4.36
N ALA A 47 10.01 7.33 4.40
CA ALA A 47 10.83 7.19 3.20
C ALA A 47 10.23 6.19 2.20
N LEU A 48 9.77 5.03 2.68
CA LEU A 48 9.10 4.02 1.85
C LEU A 48 7.78 4.55 1.26
N TRP A 49 7.00 5.29 2.04
CA TRP A 49 5.81 5.97 1.56
C TRP A 49 6.15 6.99 0.47
N GLY A 50 7.21 7.78 0.66
CA GLY A 50 7.70 8.74 -0.33
C GLY A 50 8.18 8.06 -1.62
N ILE A 51 8.90 6.94 -1.51
CA ILE A 51 9.29 6.10 -2.65
C ILE A 51 8.05 5.60 -3.39
N SER A 52 7.02 5.16 -2.66
CA SER A 52 5.76 4.74 -3.28
C SER A 52 5.11 5.87 -4.08
N GLY A 53 5.14 7.09 -3.55
CA GLY A 53 4.71 8.30 -4.26
C GLY A 53 5.55 8.63 -5.50
N VAL A 54 6.88 8.48 -5.42
CA VAL A 54 7.78 8.69 -6.57
C VAL A 54 7.55 7.64 -7.65
N VAL A 55 7.44 6.36 -7.29
CA VAL A 55 7.09 5.28 -8.21
C VAL A 55 5.74 5.55 -8.85
N ALA A 56 4.78 6.05 -8.07
CA ALA A 56 3.49 6.45 -8.55
C ALA A 56 3.58 7.58 -9.62
N ILE A 57 4.22 8.69 -9.29
CA ILE A 57 4.36 9.83 -10.21
C ILE A 57 5.16 9.41 -11.47
N TRP A 58 6.28 8.71 -11.31
CA TRP A 58 7.12 8.27 -12.42
C TRP A 58 6.36 7.37 -13.41
N THR A 59 5.43 6.56 -12.93
CA THR A 59 4.67 5.65 -13.79
C THR A 59 3.47 6.31 -14.46
N LEU A 60 2.83 7.29 -13.81
CA LEU A 60 1.80 8.13 -14.45
C LEU A 60 2.39 9.00 -15.58
N PHE A 61 3.52 9.68 -15.32
CA PHE A 61 4.07 10.69 -16.24
C PHE A 61 5.16 10.15 -17.18
N GLY A 62 5.95 9.17 -16.75
CA GLY A 62 7.09 8.66 -17.52
C GLY A 62 6.80 7.49 -18.46
N SER A 63 5.67 6.80 -18.27
CA SER A 63 5.47 5.48 -18.89
C SER A 63 4.08 5.20 -19.45
N PHE A 64 3.04 6.01 -19.24
CA PHE A 64 1.69 5.69 -19.76
C PHE A 64 1.65 5.43 -21.28
N SER A 65 2.46 6.16 -22.06
CA SER A 65 2.61 5.97 -23.51
C SER A 65 3.48 4.76 -23.91
N LYS A 66 4.38 4.29 -23.03
CA LYS A 66 5.26 3.13 -23.27
C LYS A 66 4.70 1.83 -22.65
N ILE A 67 3.82 1.94 -21.65
CA ILE A 67 3.05 0.89 -20.99
C ILE A 67 2.17 0.17 -22.01
N LYS A 68 1.44 0.90 -22.87
CA LYS A 68 0.68 0.32 -23.99
C LYS A 68 1.53 -0.52 -24.96
N ARG A 69 2.83 -0.25 -25.06
CA ARG A 69 3.74 -0.95 -26.00
C ARG A 69 4.41 -2.19 -25.40
N ARG A 70 4.42 -2.37 -24.07
CA ARG A 70 5.03 -3.55 -23.44
C ARG A 70 4.01 -4.67 -23.29
N LYS A 71 3.97 -5.58 -24.27
CA LYS A 71 3.22 -6.87 -24.24
C LYS A 71 3.56 -7.79 -23.04
N ARG A 72 4.51 -7.42 -22.18
CA ARG A 72 4.94 -8.21 -21.02
C ARG A 72 4.70 -7.43 -19.74
N GLY A 73 3.67 -7.84 -19.02
CA GLY A 73 3.56 -7.61 -17.58
C GLY A 73 2.21 -7.12 -17.07
N TRP A 74 1.10 -7.81 -17.37
CA TRP A 74 -0.24 -7.41 -16.91
C TRP A 74 -0.34 -7.29 -15.38
N ILE A 75 0.32 -8.20 -14.66
CA ILE A 75 0.40 -8.20 -13.20
C ILE A 75 1.08 -6.92 -12.69
N GLN A 76 2.14 -6.46 -13.34
CA GLN A 76 2.82 -5.22 -12.97
C GLN A 76 1.89 -4.01 -13.14
N HIS A 77 1.05 -3.99 -14.18
CA HIS A 77 0.08 -2.91 -14.38
C HIS A 77 -1.00 -2.90 -13.30
N ILE A 78 -1.51 -4.08 -12.93
CA ILE A 78 -2.48 -4.23 -11.84
C ILE A 78 -1.89 -3.71 -10.53
N LEU A 79 -0.70 -4.19 -10.16
CA LEU A 79 -0.02 -3.77 -8.92
C LEU A 79 0.29 -2.28 -8.92
N LEU A 80 0.68 -1.73 -10.06
CA LEU A 80 1.01 -0.32 -10.19
C LEU A 80 -0.23 0.57 -9.97
N LEU A 81 -1.31 0.32 -10.71
CA LEU A 81 -2.53 1.11 -10.61
C LEU A 81 -3.18 0.95 -9.23
N TYR A 82 -3.06 -0.24 -8.64
CA TYR A 82 -3.50 -0.46 -7.28
C TYR A 82 -2.64 0.32 -6.26
N ASN A 83 -1.31 0.34 -6.41
CA ASN A 83 -0.42 1.15 -5.57
C ASN A 83 -0.79 2.63 -5.61
N GLN A 84 -1.08 3.18 -6.79
CA GLN A 84 -1.53 4.55 -6.97
C GLN A 84 -2.80 4.84 -6.20
N THR A 85 -3.77 3.94 -6.34
CA THR A 85 -5.08 4.06 -5.74
C THR A 85 -4.98 4.11 -4.22
N VAL A 86 -4.19 3.21 -3.64
CA VAL A 86 -3.93 3.16 -2.20
C VAL A 86 -3.13 4.39 -1.77
N PHE A 87 -2.09 4.78 -2.51
CA PHE A 87 -1.27 5.95 -2.19
C PHE A 87 -2.11 7.22 -2.06
N VAL A 88 -3.00 7.48 -3.04
CA VAL A 88 -3.87 8.65 -3.01
C VAL A 88 -4.81 8.61 -1.80
N ALA A 89 -5.34 7.45 -1.41
CA ALA A 89 -6.13 7.31 -0.20
C ALA A 89 -5.33 7.63 1.07
N THR A 90 -4.04 7.28 1.12
CA THR A 90 -3.15 7.61 2.26
C THR A 90 -2.82 9.10 2.39
N LEU A 91 -3.13 9.94 1.39
CA LEU A 91 -2.96 11.39 1.49
C LEU A 91 -4.01 12.06 2.37
N ILE A 92 -5.20 11.46 2.51
CA ILE A 92 -6.35 12.08 3.20
C ILE A 92 -6.08 12.31 4.69
N PRO A 93 -5.52 11.33 5.44
CA PRO A 93 -5.22 11.52 6.86
C PRO A 93 -4.19 12.62 7.11
N LEU A 94 -3.37 12.98 6.11
CA LEU A 94 -2.35 14.01 6.24
C LEU A 94 -2.93 15.38 6.61
N PHE A 95 -4.18 15.66 6.20
CA PHE A 95 -4.84 16.95 6.45
C PHE A 95 -5.29 17.16 7.91
N VAL A 96 -5.21 16.13 8.75
CA VAL A 96 -5.55 16.20 10.17
C VAL A 96 -4.40 15.79 11.08
N LEU A 97 -3.22 15.55 10.52
CA LEU A 97 -2.00 15.32 11.32
C LEU A 97 -1.72 16.53 12.20
N GLY A 98 -1.51 16.28 13.49
CA GLY A 98 -1.26 17.33 14.48
C GLY A 98 -2.51 18.09 14.94
N ALA A 99 -3.73 17.60 14.63
CA ALA A 99 -4.94 18.15 15.22
C ALA A 99 -4.85 18.12 16.76
N PRO A 100 -5.17 19.23 17.45
CA PRO A 100 -5.06 19.30 18.90
C PRO A 100 -6.15 18.45 19.56
N THR A 101 -5.88 17.97 20.78
CA THR A 101 -6.86 17.24 21.59
C THR A 101 -7.87 18.21 22.22
N THR A 102 -8.67 18.88 21.38
CA THR A 102 -9.80 19.74 21.73
C THR A 102 -11.07 19.19 21.06
N VAL A 103 -12.25 19.63 21.49
CA VAL A 103 -13.53 19.23 20.85
C VAL A 103 -13.50 19.51 19.35
N SER A 104 -13.05 20.70 18.95
CA SER A 104 -12.91 21.08 17.52
C SER A 104 -11.89 20.22 16.77
N GLY A 105 -10.78 19.84 17.41
CA GLY A 105 -9.78 18.97 16.80
C GLY A 105 -10.29 17.53 16.63
N VAL A 106 -10.97 16.99 17.64
CA VAL A 106 -11.60 15.65 17.57
C VAL A 106 -12.68 15.63 16.49
N GLN A 107 -13.56 16.64 16.42
CA GLN A 107 -14.56 16.76 15.37
C GLN A 107 -13.92 16.75 13.98
N ARG A 108 -12.86 17.55 13.78
CA ARG A 108 -12.13 17.59 12.51
C ARG A 108 -11.55 16.23 12.11
N VAL A 109 -11.03 15.46 13.07
CA VAL A 109 -10.52 14.10 12.82
C VAL A 109 -11.65 13.15 12.44
N ILE A 110 -12.82 13.26 13.08
CA ILE A 110 -14.01 12.48 12.72
C ILE A 110 -14.49 12.80 11.30
N ASP A 111 -14.61 14.08 10.98
CA ASP A 111 -15.06 14.52 9.65
C ASP A 111 -14.08 14.06 8.56
N ASN A 112 -12.78 14.20 8.80
CA ASN A 112 -11.75 13.69 7.88
C ASN A 112 -11.79 12.16 7.76
N THR A 113 -12.12 11.44 8.84
CA THR A 113 -12.28 9.99 8.81
C THR A 113 -13.48 9.57 7.96
N TYR A 114 -14.62 10.24 8.08
CA TYR A 114 -15.75 10.02 7.17
C TYR A 114 -15.37 10.30 5.72
N LEU A 115 -14.73 11.44 5.47
CA LEU A 115 -14.25 11.81 4.14
C LEU A 115 -13.28 10.75 3.58
N PHE A 116 -12.38 10.25 4.42
CA PHE A 116 -11.46 9.17 4.09
C PHE A 116 -12.19 7.92 3.60
N TYR A 117 -13.22 7.47 4.30
CA TYR A 117 -13.98 6.28 3.90
C TYR A 117 -14.67 6.47 2.54
N TYR A 118 -15.35 7.60 2.34
CA TYR A 118 -16.04 7.90 1.07
C TYR A 118 -15.07 8.04 -0.11
N LEU A 119 -14.00 8.81 0.06
CA LEU A 119 -13.00 9.01 -0.98
C LEU A 119 -12.21 7.74 -1.28
N THR A 120 -11.89 6.92 -0.27
CA THR A 120 -11.22 5.63 -0.49
C THR A 120 -12.08 4.71 -1.36
N ALA A 121 -13.39 4.63 -1.10
CA ALA A 121 -14.29 3.85 -1.94
C ALA A 121 -14.35 4.39 -3.39
N ALA A 122 -14.39 5.71 -3.55
CA ALA A 122 -14.36 6.35 -4.86
C ALA A 122 -13.05 6.07 -5.61
N PHE A 123 -11.90 6.18 -4.95
CA PHE A 123 -10.59 5.89 -5.52
C PHE A 123 -10.44 4.42 -5.88
N LEU A 124 -10.87 3.49 -5.03
CA LEU A 124 -10.86 2.05 -5.33
C LEU A 124 -11.67 1.74 -6.60
N SER A 125 -12.85 2.34 -6.73
CA SER A 125 -13.70 2.16 -7.91
C SER A 125 -13.05 2.73 -9.17
N ALA A 126 -12.55 3.97 -9.12
CA ALA A 126 -11.88 4.61 -10.24
C ALA A 126 -10.59 3.88 -10.64
N GLY A 127 -9.79 3.45 -9.65
CA GLY A 127 -8.56 2.68 -9.84
C GLY A 127 -8.80 1.33 -10.49
N PHE A 128 -9.87 0.64 -10.09
CA PHE A 128 -10.28 -0.62 -10.72
C PHE A 128 -10.67 -0.40 -12.18
N LEU A 129 -11.50 0.61 -12.49
CA LEU A 129 -11.87 0.93 -13.87
C LEU A 129 -10.63 1.25 -14.72
N CYS A 130 -9.73 2.10 -14.23
CA CYS A 130 -8.45 2.41 -14.87
C CYS A 130 -7.62 1.15 -15.12
N THR A 131 -7.64 0.19 -14.18
CA THR A 131 -6.95 -1.10 -14.32
C THR A 131 -7.54 -1.91 -15.45
N LEU A 132 -8.87 -2.04 -15.53
CA LEU A 132 -9.53 -2.75 -16.63
C LEU A 132 -9.19 -2.14 -17.99
N PHE A 133 -9.20 -0.80 -18.09
CA PHE A 133 -8.79 -0.12 -19.32
C PHE A 133 -7.31 -0.38 -19.66
N ALA A 134 -6.43 -0.45 -18.67
CA ALA A 134 -5.00 -0.68 -18.89
C ALA A 134 -4.67 -2.12 -19.32
N ILE A 135 -5.49 -3.11 -18.96
CA ILE A 135 -5.28 -4.53 -19.28
C ILE A 135 -6.29 -5.08 -20.29
N GLN A 136 -6.98 -4.21 -21.05
CA GLN A 136 -8.03 -4.61 -22.00
C GLN A 136 -7.56 -5.72 -22.96
N ASP A 137 -6.36 -5.59 -23.54
CA ASP A 137 -5.76 -6.60 -24.43
C ASP A 137 -5.59 -7.99 -23.77
N ALA A 138 -5.45 -8.03 -22.44
CA ALA A 138 -5.37 -9.27 -21.69
C ALA A 138 -6.77 -9.85 -21.44
N ILE A 139 -7.74 -8.99 -21.13
CA ILE A 139 -9.14 -9.36 -20.93
C ILE A 139 -9.72 -9.97 -22.21
N GLU A 140 -9.43 -9.38 -23.37
CA GLU A 140 -9.87 -9.90 -24.68
C GLU A 140 -9.36 -11.33 -24.95
N LYS A 141 -8.24 -11.73 -24.33
CA LYS A 141 -7.70 -13.09 -24.42
C LYS A 141 -8.27 -14.04 -23.38
N SER A 142 -8.62 -13.54 -22.21
CA SER A 142 -9.17 -14.35 -21.12
C SER A 142 -9.85 -13.48 -20.06
N ASN A 143 -11.12 -13.78 -19.79
CA ASN A 143 -11.91 -13.11 -18.75
C ASN A 143 -11.34 -13.32 -17.33
N TRP A 144 -10.46 -14.31 -17.13
CA TRP A 144 -9.76 -14.51 -15.85
C TRP A 144 -8.96 -13.28 -15.41
N TRP A 145 -8.51 -12.44 -16.34
CA TRP A 145 -7.80 -11.21 -16.00
C TRP A 145 -8.66 -10.19 -15.26
N VAL A 146 -9.98 -10.17 -15.49
CA VAL A 146 -10.91 -9.33 -14.72
C VAL A 146 -10.95 -9.80 -13.27
N PHE A 147 -11.05 -11.12 -13.04
CA PHE A 147 -11.04 -11.69 -11.70
C PHE A 147 -9.73 -11.36 -10.97
N ILE A 148 -8.58 -11.62 -11.58
CA ILE A 148 -7.26 -11.35 -10.98
C ILE A 148 -7.10 -9.86 -10.66
N ALA A 149 -7.50 -8.97 -11.58
CA ALA A 149 -7.43 -7.53 -11.37
C ALA A 149 -8.34 -7.04 -10.24
N SER A 150 -9.48 -7.71 -10.02
CA SER A 150 -10.47 -7.31 -9.00
C SER A 150 -10.05 -7.65 -7.56
N ILE A 151 -9.28 -8.73 -7.35
CA ILE A 151 -8.88 -9.23 -6.01
C ILE A 151 -8.38 -8.11 -5.08
N PRO A 152 -7.34 -7.32 -5.44
CA PRO A 152 -6.81 -6.31 -4.53
C PRO A 152 -7.84 -5.23 -4.17
N TYR A 153 -8.70 -4.83 -5.11
CA TYR A 153 -9.73 -3.82 -4.88
C TYR A 153 -10.87 -4.34 -4.01
N ILE A 154 -11.33 -5.58 -4.25
CA ILE A 154 -12.39 -6.20 -3.46
C ILE A 154 -11.92 -6.45 -2.03
N MET A 155 -10.73 -6.99 -1.85
CA MET A 155 -10.18 -7.26 -0.51
C MET A 155 -10.07 -5.99 0.32
N THR A 156 -9.55 -4.91 -0.26
CA THR A 156 -9.46 -3.62 0.43
C THR A 156 -10.82 -2.97 0.61
N GLY A 157 -11.72 -3.11 -0.36
CA GLY A 157 -13.10 -2.65 -0.23
C GLY A 157 -13.85 -3.32 0.93
N TRP A 158 -13.69 -4.63 1.12
CA TRP A 158 -14.26 -5.37 2.25
C TRP A 158 -13.66 -4.93 3.58
N MET A 159 -12.34 -4.77 3.65
CA MET A 159 -11.66 -4.23 4.84
C MET A 159 -12.23 -2.85 5.19
N VAL A 160 -12.23 -1.93 4.23
CA VAL A 160 -12.73 -0.55 4.39
C VAL A 160 -14.19 -0.54 4.85
N SER A 161 -15.04 -1.39 4.27
CA SER A 161 -16.45 -1.50 4.65
C SER A 161 -16.64 -1.98 6.09
N ARG A 162 -15.89 -3.01 6.50
CA ARG A 162 -15.93 -3.54 7.87
C ARG A 162 -15.50 -2.48 8.88
N GLU A 163 -14.37 -1.83 8.65
CA GLU A 163 -13.84 -0.81 9.55
C GLU A 163 -14.74 0.42 9.61
N TYR A 164 -15.32 0.82 8.47
CA TYR A 164 -16.33 1.89 8.45
C TYR A 164 -17.54 1.57 9.31
N GLY A 165 -18.06 0.33 9.22
CA GLY A 165 -19.19 -0.12 10.04
C GLY A 165 -18.89 -0.02 11.54
N ALA A 166 -17.72 -0.51 11.96
CA ALA A 166 -17.27 -0.44 13.36
C ALA A 166 -17.10 1.01 13.83
N TYR A 167 -16.43 1.85 13.02
CA TYR A 167 -16.19 3.25 13.33
C TYR A 167 -17.49 4.06 13.43
N ASN A 168 -18.38 3.91 12.45
CA ASN A 168 -19.67 4.60 12.44
C ASN A 168 -20.56 4.18 13.60
N HIS A 169 -20.53 2.90 14.01
CA HIS A 169 -21.24 2.43 15.21
C HIS A 169 -20.67 3.07 16.49
N PHE A 170 -19.34 3.17 16.60
CA PHE A 170 -18.69 3.82 17.75
C PHE A 170 -19.08 5.30 17.86
N VAL A 171 -18.90 6.08 16.79
CA VAL A 171 -19.15 7.53 16.79
C VAL A 171 -20.63 7.87 16.97
N LYS A 172 -21.55 7.02 16.51
CA LYS A 172 -23.01 7.22 16.66
C LYS A 172 -23.60 6.56 17.91
N SER A 173 -22.79 5.88 18.72
CA SER A 173 -23.29 5.28 19.95
C SER A 173 -23.74 6.36 20.94
N GLU A 174 -24.79 6.09 21.71
CA GLU A 174 -25.27 7.01 22.75
C GLU A 174 -24.23 7.26 23.85
N ALA A 175 -23.25 6.36 23.97
CA ALA A 175 -22.11 6.49 24.87
C ALA A 175 -21.00 7.41 24.34
N PHE A 176 -21.06 7.84 23.07
CA PHE A 176 -20.06 8.72 22.49
C PHE A 176 -20.38 10.18 22.80
N ARG A 177 -19.53 10.81 23.61
CA ARG A 177 -19.67 12.19 24.05
C ARG A 177 -18.35 12.93 24.00
N PHE A 178 -18.27 14.01 23.23
CA PHE A 178 -17.04 14.78 23.02
C PHE A 178 -16.42 15.30 24.32
N ASP A 179 -17.28 15.70 25.25
CA ASP A 179 -16.96 16.17 26.60
C ASP A 179 -16.33 15.08 27.48
N GLU A 180 -16.57 13.80 27.20
CA GLU A 180 -15.95 12.66 27.91
C GLU A 180 -14.71 12.11 27.20
N VAL A 181 -14.71 12.20 25.88
CA VAL A 181 -13.67 11.71 24.97
C VAL A 181 -12.39 12.55 25.05
N VAL A 182 -12.53 13.87 24.99
CA VAL A 182 -11.37 14.79 24.97
C VAL A 182 -10.53 14.68 26.25
N PRO A 183 -11.12 14.64 27.46
CA PRO A 183 -10.35 14.42 28.69
C PRO A 183 -9.59 13.09 28.70
N LYS A 184 -10.22 11.98 28.29
CA LYS A 184 -9.57 10.66 28.23
C LYS A 184 -8.37 10.64 27.28
N LEU A 185 -8.50 11.27 26.12
CA LEU A 185 -7.39 11.40 25.16
C LEU A 185 -6.23 12.21 25.74
N LYS A 186 -6.52 13.29 26.47
CA LYS A 186 -5.50 14.10 27.14
C LYS A 186 -4.79 13.31 28.26
N GLU A 187 -5.55 12.59 29.08
CA GLU A 187 -5.04 11.79 30.19
C GLU A 187 -4.09 10.68 29.70
N GLN A 188 -4.45 10.02 28.60
CA GLN A 188 -3.62 8.96 28.01
C GLN A 188 -2.45 9.51 27.18
N GLY A 189 -2.39 10.82 26.93
CA GLY A 189 -1.40 11.42 26.03
C GLY A 189 -1.54 10.95 24.58
N VAL A 190 -2.74 10.50 24.20
CA VAL A 190 -3.04 9.90 22.89
C VAL A 190 -3.70 10.93 21.98
N THR A 191 -3.33 10.92 20.70
CA THR A 191 -3.97 11.76 19.68
C THR A 191 -5.25 11.11 19.17
N ALA A 192 -6.24 11.92 18.78
CA ALA A 192 -7.49 11.43 18.21
C ALA A 192 -7.29 10.60 16.91
N LEU A 193 -6.11 10.70 16.29
CA LEU A 193 -5.70 9.95 15.11
C LEU A 193 -5.58 8.42 15.38
N VAL A 194 -5.38 8.00 16.63
CA VAL A 194 -5.26 6.57 17.01
C VAL A 194 -6.56 5.81 16.81
N TRP A 195 -7.69 6.51 16.71
CA TRP A 195 -9.01 5.88 16.64
C TRP A 195 -9.39 5.35 15.27
N ASN A 196 -8.52 5.51 14.27
CA ASN A 196 -8.73 4.94 12.95
C ASN A 196 -7.56 4.05 12.51
N GLU A 197 -7.62 2.79 12.94
CA GLU A 197 -6.65 1.75 12.56
C GLU A 197 -6.61 1.51 11.04
N THR A 198 -7.68 1.84 10.31
CA THR A 198 -7.77 1.68 8.84
C THR A 198 -6.67 2.44 8.11
N TRP A 199 -6.24 3.59 8.64
CA TRP A 199 -5.15 4.36 8.03
C TRP A 199 -3.86 3.56 8.04
N PHE A 200 -3.51 2.97 9.18
CA PHE A 200 -2.32 2.13 9.32
C PHE A 200 -2.41 0.88 8.45
N HIS A 201 -3.59 0.26 8.34
CA HIS A 201 -3.81 -0.87 7.43
C HIS A 201 -3.55 -0.48 5.96
N LEU A 202 -4.02 0.69 5.50
CA LEU A 202 -3.72 1.14 4.13
C LEU A 202 -2.25 1.48 3.93
N PHE A 203 -1.56 2.05 4.93
CA PHE A 203 -0.11 2.24 4.87
C PHE A 203 0.62 0.89 4.74
N ALA A 204 0.22 -0.12 5.52
CA ALA A 204 0.81 -1.46 5.42
C ALA A 204 0.57 -2.11 4.05
N ILE A 205 -0.65 -1.98 3.51
CA ILE A 205 -0.99 -2.44 2.16
C ILE A 205 -0.13 -1.74 1.11
N LEU A 206 0.04 -0.42 1.21
CA LEU A 206 0.90 0.35 0.31
C LEU A 206 2.34 -0.18 0.28
N LEU A 207 2.90 -0.45 1.46
CA LEU A 207 4.26 -0.99 1.59
C LEU A 207 4.37 -2.39 1.00
N LEU A 208 3.38 -3.25 1.25
CA LEU A 208 3.33 -4.59 0.68
C LEU A 208 3.33 -4.54 -0.86
N ILE A 209 2.51 -3.68 -1.45
CA ILE A 209 2.45 -3.52 -2.91
C ILE A 209 3.78 -3.00 -3.45
N LEU A 210 4.42 -2.04 -2.76
CA LEU A 210 5.72 -1.52 -3.15
C LEU A 210 6.79 -2.63 -3.17
N VAL A 211 6.81 -3.50 -2.15
CA VAL A 211 7.71 -4.67 -2.11
C VAL A 211 7.45 -5.60 -3.29
N LEU A 212 6.19 -5.90 -3.61
CA LEU A 212 5.84 -6.75 -4.75
C LEU A 212 6.26 -6.13 -6.08
N LEU A 213 6.10 -4.81 -6.24
CA LEU A 213 6.53 -4.07 -7.43
C LEU A 213 8.05 -4.11 -7.60
N LEU A 214 8.80 -3.82 -6.54
CA LEU A 214 10.26 -3.86 -6.55
C LEU A 214 10.77 -5.29 -6.82
N GLY A 215 10.17 -6.29 -6.19
CA GLY A 215 10.46 -7.70 -6.44
C GLY A 215 10.21 -8.09 -7.91
N GLY A 216 9.09 -7.67 -8.48
CA GLY A 216 8.77 -7.90 -9.89
C GLY A 216 9.77 -7.24 -10.85
N ILE A 217 10.23 -6.03 -10.53
CA ILE A 217 11.26 -5.32 -11.31
C ILE A 217 12.60 -6.06 -11.22
N LEU A 218 13.03 -6.47 -10.03
CA LEU A 218 14.28 -7.22 -9.83
C LEU A 218 14.29 -8.54 -10.60
N VAL A 219 13.18 -9.28 -10.56
CA VAL A 219 13.02 -10.51 -11.35
C VAL A 219 13.12 -10.22 -12.84
N ALA A 220 12.47 -9.16 -13.33
CA ALA A 220 12.52 -8.79 -14.75
C ALA A 220 13.95 -8.44 -15.22
N ILE A 221 14.68 -7.63 -14.44
CA ILE A 221 16.07 -7.26 -14.73
C ILE A 221 16.98 -8.50 -14.70
N THR A 222 16.83 -9.34 -13.68
CA THR A 222 17.60 -10.59 -13.55
C THR A 222 17.32 -11.51 -14.72
N TRP A 223 16.06 -11.63 -15.12
CA TRP A 223 15.64 -12.42 -16.27
C TRP A 223 16.30 -11.90 -17.55
N GLU A 224 16.28 -10.59 -17.80
CA GLU A 224 16.93 -9.99 -18.97
C GLU A 224 18.44 -10.21 -18.99
N LYS A 225 19.13 -9.96 -17.86
CA LYS A 225 20.58 -10.17 -17.74
C LYS A 225 21.02 -11.62 -17.89
N THR A 226 20.15 -12.58 -17.56
CA THR A 226 20.42 -14.02 -17.69
C THR A 226 19.96 -14.59 -19.03
N ALA A 227 19.51 -13.76 -19.99
CA ALA A 227 19.03 -14.24 -21.29
C ALA A 227 20.11 -14.99 -22.09
N SER A 228 21.35 -14.49 -22.10
CA SER A 228 22.48 -15.12 -22.79
C SER A 228 22.83 -16.50 -22.20
N TRP A 229 22.72 -16.66 -20.88
CA TRP A 229 23.01 -17.92 -20.19
C TRP A 229 21.91 -18.97 -20.41
N ARG A 230 20.66 -18.54 -20.67
CA ARG A 230 19.56 -19.44 -21.03
C ARG A 230 19.60 -19.87 -22.49
N GLN A 231 20.17 -19.05 -23.37
CA GLN A 231 20.34 -19.36 -24.79
C GLN A 231 21.61 -20.20 -25.07
N GLY A 232 22.59 -20.20 -24.15
CA GLY A 232 23.84 -20.96 -24.24
C GLY A 232 23.74 -22.48 -24.01
N LYS A 233 22.63 -23.11 -24.39
CA LYS A 233 22.46 -24.58 -24.37
C LYS A 233 21.95 -25.19 -25.67
N GLU A 234 22.09 -24.48 -26.78
CA GLU A 234 22.14 -25.11 -28.10
C GLU A 234 23.55 -24.96 -28.66
N LYS A 235 24.19 -26.12 -28.87
CA LYS A 235 25.51 -26.38 -29.49
C LYS A 235 26.73 -26.22 -28.58
N VAL A 236 27.13 -27.33 -27.96
CA VAL A 236 28.21 -28.22 -28.46
C VAL A 236 27.78 -29.66 -28.19
#